data_AF-A0A5E4R6I8-F1
#
_entry.id   AF-A0A5E4R6I8-F1
#
_cell.length_a   1.000
_cell.length_b   1.000
_cell.length_c   1.000
_cell.angle_alpha   90.00
_cell.angle_beta   90.00
_cell.angle_gamma   90.00
#
_symmetry.space_group_name_H-M   'P 1'
#
loop_
_entity.id
_entity.type
_entity.pdbx_description
1 polymer ?
#
loop_
_entity_poly.entity_id
_entity_poly.type
_entity_poly.pdbx_seq_one_letter_code
_entity_poly.pdbx_strand_id
1 'polypeptide(L)'
;MNIERNRINTFANWPSSALVDSDRLARAGFFYTGNGTEAECFCCGGKISDWNFGDQVMWRHRVLEPNCLMVLSPELSGNIPATSHSTPPIPGERSYSEDEGYGIIAEDQLYRSNSLRLLSFINWNDPISRESLVYAGFYHAGEGRLRCAWCGGEFQSFRNVRNMGTPLEIHRAYFPRCRFAMEVERRDRSHRSPFHAKCS
;
A
#
# COMPACT_ATOMS: atom_id res chain seq x y z
N MET A 1 -25.32 1.33 4.38
CA MET A 1 -24.02 0.86 4.93
C MET A 1 -22.89 1.90 4.77
N ASN A 2 -23.23 3.20 4.79
CA ASN A 2 -22.28 4.29 4.53
C ASN A 2 -21.53 4.79 5.78
N ILE A 3 -21.92 4.37 6.98
CA ILE A 3 -21.19 4.61 8.24
C ILE A 3 -20.04 3.62 8.37
N GLU A 4 -18.81 4.12 8.40
CA GLU A 4 -17.59 3.32 8.48
C GLU A 4 -17.53 2.45 9.73
N ARG A 5 -17.94 2.97 10.88
CA ARG A 5 -17.98 2.20 12.12
C ARG A 5 -18.91 0.98 12.03
N ASN A 6 -20.01 1.08 11.29
CA ASN A 6 -20.87 -0.07 11.02
C ASN A 6 -20.18 -1.11 10.14
N ARG A 7 -19.35 -0.66 9.17
CA ARG A 7 -18.55 -1.57 8.33
C ARG A 7 -17.48 -2.29 9.14
N ILE A 8 -16.75 -1.59 10.01
CA ILE A 8 -15.78 -2.19 10.93
C ILE A 8 -16.44 -3.34 11.72
N ASN A 9 -17.63 -3.11 12.27
CA ASN A 9 -18.35 -4.12 13.05
C ASN A 9 -18.69 -5.40 12.26
N THR A 10 -18.83 -5.34 10.93
CA THR A 10 -19.07 -6.54 10.12
C THR A 10 -17.88 -7.50 10.10
N PHE A 11 -16.67 -7.00 10.35
CA PHE A 11 -15.45 -7.80 10.37
C PHE A 11 -15.21 -8.53 11.69
N ALA A 12 -16.19 -8.60 12.60
CA ALA A 12 -16.07 -9.30 13.87
C ALA A 12 -15.63 -10.78 13.73
N ASN A 13 -16.05 -11.43 12.64
CA ASN A 13 -15.66 -12.81 12.29
C ASN A 13 -14.77 -12.87 11.02
N TRP A 14 -14.04 -11.79 10.73
CA TRP A 14 -13.07 -11.79 9.64
C TRP A 14 -11.99 -12.85 9.89
N PRO A 15 -11.66 -13.73 8.93
CA PRO A 15 -10.73 -14.82 9.18
C PRO A 15 -9.38 -14.31 9.65
N SER A 16 -8.83 -14.91 10.70
CA SER A 16 -7.48 -14.58 11.19
C SER A 16 -6.37 -14.92 10.17
N SER A 17 -6.68 -15.79 9.21
CA SER A 17 -5.82 -16.11 8.07
C SER A 17 -5.90 -15.09 6.93
N ALA A 18 -6.82 -14.12 6.99
CA ALA A 18 -6.94 -13.11 5.95
C ALA A 18 -5.67 -12.24 5.90
N LEU A 19 -5.20 -11.97 4.68
CA LEU A 19 -3.92 -11.30 4.44
C LEU A 19 -4.05 -9.78 4.31
N VAL A 20 -5.24 -9.24 4.57
CA VAL A 20 -5.55 -7.81 4.53
C VAL A 20 -6.32 -7.41 5.80
N ASP A 21 -5.92 -6.29 6.37
CA ASP A 21 -6.56 -5.64 7.51
C ASP A 21 -8.01 -5.20 7.21
N SER A 22 -8.93 -5.63 8.07
CA SER A 22 -10.35 -5.25 8.08
C SER A 22 -10.57 -3.74 8.22
N ASP A 23 -9.75 -3.04 9.00
CA ASP A 23 -9.88 -1.60 9.18
C ASP A 23 -9.57 -0.84 7.88
N ARG A 24 -8.61 -1.33 7.10
CA ARG A 24 -8.32 -0.80 5.75
C ARG A 24 -9.45 -1.07 4.77
N LEU A 25 -10.06 -2.25 4.82
CA LEU A 25 -11.25 -2.57 4.01
C LEU A 25 -12.42 -1.63 4.35
N ALA A 26 -12.72 -1.46 5.65
CA ALA A 26 -13.78 -0.59 6.12
C ALA A 26 -13.60 0.88 5.69
N ARG A 27 -12.39 1.44 5.87
CA ARG A 27 -12.05 2.80 5.39
C ARG A 27 -12.20 2.96 3.88
N ALA A 28 -11.89 1.92 3.12
CA ALA A 28 -12.04 1.90 1.66
C ALA A 28 -13.49 1.70 1.18
N GLY A 29 -14.45 1.62 2.10
CA GLY A 29 -15.88 1.49 1.80
C GLY A 29 -16.40 0.05 1.77
N PHE A 30 -15.58 -0.93 2.15
CA PHE A 30 -15.97 -2.33 2.14
C PHE A 30 -16.52 -2.80 3.49
N PHE A 31 -17.48 -3.72 3.46
CA PHE A 31 -17.95 -4.48 4.62
C PHE A 31 -17.82 -5.97 4.36
N TYR A 32 -17.66 -6.77 5.40
CA TYR A 32 -17.56 -8.22 5.28
C TYR A 32 -18.92 -8.83 4.94
N THR A 33 -18.95 -9.76 3.97
CA THR A 33 -20.19 -10.44 3.58
C THR A 33 -20.50 -11.68 4.43
N GLY A 34 -19.53 -12.14 5.24
CA GLY A 34 -19.63 -13.38 6.01
C GLY A 34 -19.09 -14.61 5.27
N ASN A 35 -18.69 -14.48 4.00
CA ASN A 35 -18.24 -15.59 3.17
C ASN A 35 -16.73 -15.52 2.93
N GLY A 36 -15.97 -16.46 3.50
CA GLY A 36 -14.53 -16.57 3.25
C GLY A 36 -13.79 -15.27 3.55
N THR A 37 -13.15 -14.68 2.52
CA THR A 37 -12.54 -13.36 2.60
C THR A 37 -13.21 -12.35 1.65
N GLU A 38 -14.48 -12.54 1.32
CA GLU A 38 -15.22 -11.63 0.45
C GLU A 38 -15.64 -10.35 1.20
N ALA A 39 -15.34 -9.19 0.64
CA ALA A 39 -15.80 -7.90 1.13
C ALA A 39 -16.54 -7.13 0.02
N GLU A 40 -17.61 -6.44 0.36
CA GLU A 40 -18.49 -5.73 -0.58
C GLU A 40 -18.47 -4.22 -0.32
N CYS A 41 -18.36 -3.42 -1.38
CA CYS A 41 -18.40 -1.97 -1.27
C CYS A 41 -19.83 -1.47 -1.06
N PHE A 42 -20.06 -0.63 -0.04
CA PHE A 42 -21.40 -0.05 0.19
C PHE A 42 -21.87 0.88 -0.93
N CYS A 43 -20.94 1.44 -1.71
CA CYS A 43 -21.21 2.51 -2.66
C CYS A 43 -21.53 1.94 -4.04
N CYS A 44 -20.71 1.02 -4.56
CA CYS A 44 -20.92 0.41 -5.88
C CYS A 44 -21.50 -1.01 -5.83
N GLY A 45 -21.52 -1.68 -4.67
CA GLY A 45 -21.90 -3.10 -4.56
C GLY A 45 -20.85 -4.08 -5.08
N GLY A 46 -19.70 -3.59 -5.55
CA GLY A 46 -18.60 -4.43 -6.03
C GLY A 46 -18.02 -5.30 -4.92
N LYS A 47 -17.75 -6.56 -5.25
CA LYS A 47 -17.25 -7.59 -4.32
C LYS A 47 -15.82 -7.97 -4.64
N ILE A 48 -15.00 -8.12 -3.60
CA ILE A 48 -13.60 -8.52 -3.74
C ILE A 48 -13.30 -9.61 -2.71
N SER A 49 -12.78 -10.75 -3.20
CA SER A 49 -12.34 -11.91 -2.42
C SER A 49 -10.87 -12.23 -2.72
N ASP A 50 -10.40 -13.35 -2.15
CA ASP A 50 -9.10 -13.96 -2.45
C ASP A 50 -7.94 -12.97 -2.30
N TRP A 51 -7.94 -12.29 -1.16
CA TRP A 51 -6.93 -11.29 -0.82
C TRP A 51 -5.56 -11.92 -0.64
N ASN A 52 -4.57 -11.38 -1.34
CA ASN A 52 -3.18 -11.76 -1.20
C ASN A 52 -2.43 -10.78 -0.30
N PHE A 53 -1.36 -11.26 0.31
CA PHE A 53 -0.45 -10.37 1.04
C PHE A 53 0.09 -9.29 0.09
N GLY A 54 0.06 -8.03 0.52
CA GLY A 54 0.50 -6.89 -0.29
C GLY A 54 -0.58 -6.29 -1.20
N ASP A 55 -1.77 -6.90 -1.30
CA ASP A 55 -2.89 -6.32 -2.06
C ASP A 55 -3.24 -4.92 -1.55
N GLN A 56 -3.34 -3.97 -2.48
CA GLN A 56 -3.80 -2.62 -2.17
C GLN A 56 -5.31 -2.51 -2.41
N VAL A 57 -6.07 -2.38 -1.33
CA VAL A 57 -7.54 -2.34 -1.35
C VAL A 57 -8.08 -1.33 -2.37
N MET A 58 -7.67 -0.06 -2.28
CA MET A 58 -8.17 0.97 -3.19
C MET A 58 -7.70 0.79 -4.63
N TRP A 59 -6.54 0.17 -4.85
CA TRP A 59 -6.09 -0.15 -6.19
C TRP A 59 -6.96 -1.25 -6.81
N ARG A 60 -7.21 -2.36 -6.09
CA ARG A 60 -8.13 -3.42 -6.55
C ARG A 60 -9.54 -2.87 -6.77
N HIS A 61 -10.02 -2.01 -5.87
CA HIS A 61 -11.31 -1.34 -5.99
C HIS A 61 -11.40 -0.52 -7.29
N ARG A 62 -10.38 0.29 -7.60
CA ARG A 62 -10.33 1.07 -8.85
C ARG A 62 -10.28 0.20 -10.10
N VAL A 63 -9.49 -0.88 -10.06
CA VAL A 63 -9.34 -1.78 -11.22
C VAL A 63 -10.66 -2.47 -11.55
N LEU A 64 -11.41 -2.91 -10.52
CA LEU A 64 -12.66 -3.65 -10.70
C LEU A 64 -13.87 -2.72 -10.91
N GLU A 65 -13.94 -1.62 -10.17
CA GLU A 65 -15.08 -0.69 -10.14
C GLU A 65 -14.61 0.77 -10.30
N PRO A 66 -14.06 1.15 -11.48
CA PRO A 66 -13.42 2.46 -11.68
C PRO A 66 -14.38 3.65 -11.51
N ASN A 67 -15.69 3.43 -11.69
CA ASN A 67 -16.71 4.47 -11.61
C ASN A 67 -17.31 4.63 -10.21
N CYS A 68 -16.84 3.87 -9.22
CA CYS A 68 -17.33 3.98 -7.85
C CYS A 68 -16.99 5.36 -7.26
N LEU A 69 -17.93 6.02 -6.59
CA LEU A 69 -17.66 7.32 -5.95
C LEU A 69 -16.62 7.21 -4.84
N MET A 70 -16.50 6.06 -4.16
CA MET A 70 -15.39 5.82 -3.22
C MET A 70 -14.01 5.84 -3.90
N VAL A 71 -13.94 5.61 -5.22
CA VAL A 71 -12.71 5.64 -6.01
C VAL A 71 -12.46 7.01 -6.63
N LEU A 72 -13.51 7.62 -7.20
CA LEU A 72 -13.44 8.87 -7.94
C LEU A 72 -13.44 10.11 -7.02
N SER A 73 -14.34 10.15 -6.05
CA SER A 73 -14.58 11.32 -5.20
C SER A 73 -15.09 10.86 -3.82
N PRO A 74 -14.20 10.33 -2.94
CA PRO A 74 -14.59 9.78 -1.64
C PRO A 74 -15.43 10.74 -0.79
N GLU A 75 -15.19 12.05 -0.90
CA GLU A 75 -15.95 13.11 -0.23
C GLU A 75 -17.41 13.24 -0.72
N LEU A 76 -17.70 12.82 -1.96
CA LEU A 76 -19.05 12.80 -2.53
C LEU A 76 -19.73 11.43 -2.43
N SER A 77 -19.03 10.40 -1.95
CA SER A 77 -19.55 9.03 -1.83
C SER A 77 -20.63 8.84 -0.76
N GLY A 78 -20.84 9.84 0.10
CA GLY A 78 -21.69 9.74 1.28
C GLY A 78 -21.08 8.92 2.42
N ASN A 79 -19.78 8.60 2.37
CA ASN A 79 -19.06 7.93 3.45
C ASN A 79 -19.03 8.77 4.73
N ILE A 80 -19.33 8.15 5.87
CA ILE A 80 -19.26 8.75 7.20
C ILE A 80 -18.10 8.07 7.97
N PRO A 81 -16.92 8.71 8.13
CA PRO A 81 -15.75 8.14 8.78
C PRO A 81 -15.99 7.77 10.26
N ALA A 82 -15.28 6.75 10.77
CA ALA A 82 -15.50 6.24 12.14
C ALA A 82 -14.94 7.17 13.24
N THR A 83 -13.96 8.01 12.89
CA THR A 83 -13.38 9.02 13.77
C THR A 83 -13.27 10.33 13.01
N SER A 84 -13.80 11.42 13.58
CA SER A 84 -13.46 12.78 13.17
C SER A 84 -12.02 13.07 13.59
N HIS A 85 -11.05 12.57 12.83
CA HIS A 85 -9.74 13.21 12.85
C HIS A 85 -9.93 14.55 12.16
N SER A 86 -10.05 15.61 12.96
CA SER A 86 -9.85 16.99 12.54
C SER A 86 -8.40 17.21 12.11
N THR A 87 -7.92 16.49 11.11
CA THR A 87 -7.02 17.12 10.17
C THR A 87 -7.91 17.89 9.21
N PRO A 88 -7.84 19.24 9.17
CA PRO A 88 -8.46 19.98 8.10
C PRO A 88 -8.04 19.31 6.79
N PRO A 89 -8.95 19.11 5.82
CA PRO A 89 -8.49 18.82 4.48
C PRO A 89 -7.59 19.99 4.11
N ILE A 90 -6.29 19.75 3.88
CA ILE A 90 -5.47 20.75 3.21
C ILE A 90 -6.20 20.98 1.88
N PRO A 91 -6.65 22.22 1.58
CA PRO A 91 -7.36 22.49 0.33
C PRO A 91 -6.44 22.13 -0.84
N GLY A 92 -6.72 21.01 -1.50
CA GLY A 92 -5.91 20.47 -2.61
C GLY A 92 -5.61 18.97 -2.59
N GLU A 93 -5.93 18.24 -1.51
CA GLU A 93 -5.54 16.83 -1.39
C GLU A 93 -6.58 15.83 -1.93
N ARG A 94 -6.31 15.38 -3.15
CA ARG A 94 -6.46 14.01 -3.71
C ARG A 94 -6.83 14.09 -5.19
N SER A 95 -6.02 14.80 -5.97
CA SER A 95 -5.86 14.39 -7.37
C SER A 95 -5.10 13.07 -7.35
N TYR A 96 -5.83 11.95 -7.42
CA TYR A 96 -5.21 10.70 -7.84
C TYR A 96 -4.68 10.94 -9.24
N SER A 97 -3.39 11.24 -9.37
CA SER A 97 -2.78 11.33 -10.70
C SER A 97 -2.96 9.98 -11.38
N GLU A 98 -3.54 9.98 -12.57
CA GLU A 98 -3.94 8.81 -13.35
C GLU A 98 -2.77 7.90 -13.79
N ASP A 99 -1.56 8.07 -13.26
CA ASP A 99 -0.36 7.46 -13.80
C ASP A 99 0.38 6.57 -12.78
N GLU A 100 0.25 5.25 -13.02
CA GLU A 100 1.29 4.23 -12.83
C GLU A 100 1.79 3.91 -11.40
N GLY A 101 0.88 3.70 -10.43
CA GLY A 101 1.25 3.20 -9.10
C GLY A 101 0.19 2.36 -8.41
N TYR A 102 0.54 1.83 -7.23
CA TYR A 102 -0.32 1.13 -6.28
C TYR A 102 -1.11 2.09 -5.37
N GLY A 103 -1.38 3.31 -5.84
CA GLY A 103 -2.14 4.36 -5.14
C GLY A 103 -1.26 5.39 -4.45
N ILE A 104 -0.51 6.19 -5.21
CA ILE A 104 0.36 7.27 -4.71
C ILE A 104 -0.48 8.38 -4.07
N ILE A 105 0.00 8.94 -2.96
CA ILE A 105 -0.55 10.10 -2.25
C ILE A 105 0.46 11.25 -2.22
N ALA A 106 0.02 12.46 -1.89
CA ALA A 106 0.90 13.65 -1.83
C ALA A 106 2.10 13.45 -0.88
N GLU A 107 1.86 12.82 0.28
CA GLU A 107 2.88 12.51 1.27
C GLU A 107 4.02 11.63 0.72
N ASP A 108 3.76 10.72 -0.22
CA ASP A 108 4.80 9.86 -0.81
C ASP A 108 5.93 10.68 -1.45
N GLN A 109 5.59 11.85 -2.00
CA GLN A 109 6.54 12.72 -2.68
C GLN A 109 7.58 13.30 -1.71
N LEU A 110 7.18 13.58 -0.47
CA LEU A 110 8.06 14.07 0.59
C LEU A 110 9.18 13.06 0.87
N TYR A 111 8.80 11.78 0.94
CA TYR A 111 9.72 10.69 1.21
C TYR A 111 10.55 10.25 0.00
N ARG A 112 10.49 10.95 -1.14
CA ARG A 112 11.46 10.78 -2.24
C ARG A 112 12.85 11.27 -1.86
N SER A 113 12.96 12.18 -0.89
CA SER A 113 14.23 12.55 -0.25
C SER A 113 14.75 11.43 0.63
N ASN A 114 15.98 10.97 0.38
CA ASN A 114 16.62 9.93 1.21
C ASN A 114 16.74 10.34 2.68
N SER A 115 16.99 11.63 2.96
CA SER A 115 17.12 12.11 4.34
C SER A 115 15.79 11.98 5.11
N LEU A 116 14.69 12.43 4.50
CA LEU A 116 13.37 12.31 5.12
C LEU A 116 12.93 10.84 5.22
N ARG A 117 13.25 10.03 4.20
CA ARG A 117 12.99 8.59 4.23
C ARG A 117 13.71 7.92 5.38
N LEU A 118 15.00 8.20 5.58
CA LEU A 118 15.78 7.62 6.67
C LEU A 118 15.27 8.09 8.04
N LEU A 119 14.90 9.37 8.17
CA LEU A 119 14.33 9.93 9.40
C LEU A 119 12.99 9.27 9.78
N SER A 120 12.20 8.79 8.81
CA SER A 120 10.96 8.06 9.11
C SER A 120 11.21 6.79 9.96
N PHE A 121 12.43 6.23 9.90
CA PHE A 121 12.85 5.06 10.65
C PHE A 121 13.54 5.38 11.99
N ILE A 122 13.38 6.59 12.55
CA ILE A 122 14.08 6.98 13.80
C ILE A 122 13.77 6.02 14.97
N ASN A 123 12.56 5.47 15.02
CA ASN A 123 12.12 4.52 16.04
C ASN A 123 12.04 3.08 15.51
N TRP A 124 12.74 2.77 14.42
CA TRP A 124 12.69 1.44 13.82
C TRP A 124 13.43 0.43 14.70
N ASN A 125 12.68 -0.58 15.16
CA ASN A 125 13.18 -1.63 16.03
C ASN A 125 12.90 -3.01 15.40
N ASP A 126 13.49 -3.24 14.23
CA ASP A 126 13.47 -4.53 13.53
C ASP A 126 14.90 -4.88 13.09
N PRO A 127 15.29 -6.17 13.08
CA PRO A 127 16.61 -6.59 12.62
C PRO A 127 16.94 -6.21 11.16
N ILE A 128 15.93 -5.98 10.32
CA ILE A 128 16.19 -5.48 8.96
C ILE A 128 16.69 -4.03 9.02
N SER A 129 17.83 -3.81 8.39
CA SER A 129 18.47 -2.49 8.26
C SER A 129 17.50 -1.48 7.63
N ARG A 130 17.34 -0.33 8.31
CA ARG A 130 16.59 0.81 7.76
C ARG A 130 17.22 1.31 6.46
N GLU A 131 18.54 1.23 6.33
CA GLU A 131 19.26 1.63 5.13
C GLU A 131 18.88 0.75 3.93
N SER A 132 18.72 -0.57 4.12
CA SER A 132 18.26 -1.46 3.05
C SER A 132 16.79 -1.26 2.69
N LEU A 133 15.93 -0.89 3.66
CA LEU A 133 14.56 -0.47 3.41
C LEU A 133 14.51 0.84 2.60
N VAL A 134 15.29 1.85 3.00
CA VAL A 134 15.42 3.13 2.30
C VAL A 134 15.93 2.92 0.87
N TYR A 135 16.93 2.05 0.69
CA TYR A 135 17.49 1.67 -0.60
C TYR A 135 16.43 1.03 -1.51
N ALA A 136 15.62 0.14 -0.96
CA ALA A 136 14.47 -0.45 -1.65
C ALA A 136 13.30 0.54 -1.85
N GLY A 137 13.44 1.78 -1.40
CA GLY A 137 12.49 2.87 -1.64
C GLY A 137 11.35 2.98 -0.63
N PHE A 138 11.45 2.27 0.50
CA PHE A 138 10.44 2.26 1.56
C PHE A 138 10.70 3.34 2.62
N TYR A 139 9.63 3.99 3.06
CA TYR A 139 9.57 4.78 4.28
C TYR A 139 8.64 4.11 5.30
N HIS A 140 8.79 4.48 6.57
CA HIS A 140 7.92 4.00 7.64
C HIS A 140 6.67 4.90 7.74
N ALA A 141 5.50 4.33 7.46
CA ALA A 141 4.21 5.05 7.42
C ALA A 141 3.46 5.03 8.77
N GLY A 142 4.13 4.63 9.86
CA GLY A 142 3.53 4.45 11.19
C GLY A 142 3.07 3.02 11.44
N GLU A 143 2.99 2.64 12.72
CA GLU A 143 2.48 1.32 13.16
C GLU A 143 3.17 0.11 12.51
N GLY A 144 4.44 0.23 12.14
CA GLY A 144 5.20 -0.84 11.46
C GLY A 144 4.87 -1.00 9.98
N ARG A 145 4.00 -0.16 9.41
CA ARG A 145 3.67 -0.14 7.98
C ARG A 145 4.82 0.44 7.18
N LEU A 146 5.15 -0.21 6.06
CA LEU A 146 6.17 0.27 5.13
C LEU A 146 5.53 0.63 3.81
N ARG A 147 5.89 1.79 3.26
CA ARG A 147 5.29 2.33 2.04
C ARG A 147 6.34 2.84 1.07
N CYS A 148 6.16 2.61 -0.22
CA CYS A 148 7.10 3.06 -1.23
C CYS A 148 6.80 4.49 -1.70
N ALA A 149 7.79 5.38 -1.65
CA ALA A 149 7.68 6.78 -2.07
C ALA A 149 7.43 7.03 -3.58
N TRP A 150 7.57 5.99 -4.41
CA TRP A 150 7.40 6.10 -5.87
C TRP A 150 6.19 5.38 -6.42
N CYS A 151 5.84 4.21 -5.88
CA CYS A 151 4.68 3.47 -6.37
C CYS A 151 3.50 3.53 -5.39
N GLY A 152 3.68 3.95 -4.15
CA GLY A 152 2.63 3.92 -3.13
C GLY A 152 2.24 2.51 -2.67
N GLY A 153 3.00 1.48 -3.08
CA GLY A 153 2.81 0.12 -2.57
C GLY A 153 3.10 0.07 -1.08
N GLU A 154 2.22 -0.55 -0.31
CA GLU A 154 2.29 -0.59 1.16
C GLU A 154 2.22 -2.00 1.70
N PHE A 155 3.17 -2.35 2.56
CA PHE A 155 3.10 -3.52 3.42
C PHE A 155 2.53 -3.14 4.79
N GLN A 156 1.44 -3.80 5.19
CA GLN A 156 0.82 -3.60 6.51
C GLN A 156 1.75 -4.08 7.63
N SER A 157 2.32 -5.28 7.47
CA SER A 157 3.32 -5.84 8.38
C SER A 157 4.44 -6.45 7.57
N PHE A 158 5.49 -5.67 7.31
CA PHE A 158 6.66 -6.17 6.57
C PHE A 158 7.34 -7.34 7.29
N ARG A 159 7.17 -7.44 8.62
CA ARG A 159 7.66 -8.55 9.44
C ARG A 159 7.21 -9.92 8.96
N ASN A 160 6.05 -10.01 8.29
CA ASN A 160 5.50 -11.26 7.80
C ASN A 160 6.25 -11.79 6.55
N VAL A 161 6.92 -10.92 5.80
CA VAL A 161 7.65 -11.27 4.57
C VAL A 161 9.14 -11.00 4.64
N ARG A 162 9.62 -10.41 5.74
CA ARG A 162 11.01 -9.95 5.90
C ARG A 162 12.08 -11.01 5.64
N ASN A 163 11.75 -12.29 5.81
CA ASN A 163 12.67 -13.41 5.63
C ASN A 163 12.61 -14.03 4.22
N MET A 164 11.77 -13.52 3.32
CA MET A 164 11.60 -14.08 1.96
C MET A 164 12.65 -13.58 0.97
N GLY A 165 13.49 -12.62 1.35
CA GLY A 165 14.53 -12.05 0.52
C GLY A 165 14.98 -10.69 1.03
N THR A 166 15.81 -10.01 0.25
CA THR A 166 16.14 -8.61 0.50
C THR A 166 14.91 -7.72 0.34
N PRO A 167 14.88 -6.54 0.98
CA PRO A 167 13.76 -5.61 0.80
C PRO A 167 13.46 -5.24 -0.66
N LEU A 168 14.49 -5.15 -1.51
CA LEU A 168 14.32 -4.87 -2.94
C LEU A 168 13.68 -6.05 -3.67
N GLU A 169 14.10 -7.29 -3.40
CA GLU A 169 13.50 -8.50 -3.99
C GLU A 169 12.04 -8.65 -3.58
N ILE A 170 11.73 -8.43 -2.30
CA ILE A 170 10.36 -8.45 -1.79
C ILE A 170 9.52 -7.35 -2.46
N HIS A 171 10.08 -6.14 -2.61
CA HIS A 171 9.42 -5.06 -3.34
C HIS A 171 9.08 -5.49 -4.77
N ARG A 172 10.05 -6.04 -5.52
CA ARG A 172 9.84 -6.49 -6.90
C ARG A 172 8.80 -7.60 -7.01
N ALA A 173 8.73 -8.50 -6.04
CA ALA A 173 7.78 -9.60 -6.02
C ALA A 173 6.34 -9.14 -5.82
N TYR A 174 6.09 -8.25 -4.86
CA TYR A 174 4.72 -7.83 -4.49
C TYR A 174 4.23 -6.58 -5.22
N PHE A 175 5.14 -5.71 -5.66
CA PHE A 175 4.81 -4.51 -6.42
C PHE A 175 5.55 -4.46 -7.76
N PRO A 176 5.34 -5.46 -8.65
CA PRO A 176 6.10 -5.62 -9.89
C PRO A 176 6.01 -4.43 -10.86
N ARG A 177 4.98 -3.59 -10.75
CA ARG A 177 4.82 -2.37 -11.58
C ARG A 177 5.63 -1.16 -11.07
N CYS A 178 6.32 -1.27 -9.94
CA CYS A 178 7.13 -0.17 -9.41
C CYS A 178 8.35 0.12 -10.29
N ARG A 179 8.31 1.23 -11.04
CA ARG A 179 9.42 1.67 -11.91
C ARG A 179 10.71 1.96 -11.13
N PHE A 180 10.60 2.51 -9.92
CA PHE A 180 11.76 2.74 -9.06
C PHE A 180 12.49 1.43 -8.74
N ALA A 181 11.75 0.43 -8.24
CA ALA A 181 12.35 -0.85 -7.89
C ALA A 181 12.96 -1.56 -9.11
N MET A 182 12.31 -1.48 -10.27
CA MET A 182 12.85 -2.00 -11.54
C MET A 182 14.21 -1.39 -11.89
N GLU A 183 14.33 -0.08 -11.77
CA GLU A 183 15.57 0.62 -12.11
C GLU A 183 16.70 0.34 -11.12
N VAL A 184 16.39 0.24 -9.82
CA VAL A 184 17.39 -0.15 -8.79
C VAL A 184 17.89 -1.57 -9.05
N GLU A 185 16.99 -2.53 -9.30
CA GLU A 185 17.36 -3.91 -9.62
C GLU A 185 18.26 -3.98 -10.87
N ARG A 186 17.92 -3.22 -11.92
CA ARG A 186 18.72 -3.15 -13.15
C ARG A 186 20.14 -2.67 -12.87
N ARG A 187 20.29 -1.65 -12.01
CA ARG A 187 21.60 -1.14 -11.59
C ARG A 187 22.38 -2.17 -10.79
N ASP A 188 21.75 -2.88 -9.85
CA ASP A 188 22.43 -3.92 -9.06
C ASP A 188 22.96 -5.04 -9.94
N ARG A 189 22.18 -5.46 -10.95
CA ARG A 189 22.63 -6.46 -11.94
C ARG A 189 23.81 -5.98 -12.77
N SER A 190 23.81 -4.71 -13.21
CA SER A 190 24.93 -4.17 -14.00
C SER A 190 26.23 -4.06 -13.20
N HIS A 191 26.16 -3.78 -11.89
CA HIS A 191 27.34 -3.73 -11.02
C HIS A 191 27.87 -5.12 -10.63
N ARG A 192 27.02 -6.15 -10.68
CA ARG A 192 27.39 -7.55 -10.39
C ARG A 192 27.87 -8.34 -11.62
N SER A 193 27.78 -7.78 -12.83
CA SER A 193 28.33 -8.41 -14.03
C SER A 193 29.87 -8.37 -13.96
N PRO A 194 30.56 -9.51 -13.79
CA PRO A 194 32.01 -9.52 -13.92
C PRO A 194 32.36 -9.24 -15.38
N PHE A 195 33.49 -8.57 -15.59
CA PHE A 195 34.19 -8.61 -16.86
C PHE A 195 34.21 -10.05 -17.40
N HIS A 196 33.53 -10.33 -18.51
CA HIS A 196 33.86 -11.46 -19.36
C HIS A 196 33.97 -11.00 -20.81
N ALA A 197 35.15 -11.31 -21.36
CA ALA A 197 35.53 -11.31 -22.77
C ALA A 197 35.72 -9.95 -23.46
N LYS A 198 36.91 -9.37 -23.29
CA LYS A 198 37.66 -8.97 -24.49
C LYS A 198 38.70 -10.04 -24.78
N CYS A 199 38.41 -10.84 -25.81
CA CYS A 199 39.42 -11.56 -26.56
C CYS A 199 40.41 -10.55 -27.14
N SER A 200 41.71 -10.82 -27.00
CA SER A 200 42.76 -10.62 -28.00
C SER A 200 43.93 -11.52 -27.61
#